data_AF-A0A955BWY5-F1
#
_entry.id   AF-A0A955BWY5-F1
#
_cell.length_a   1.000
_cell.length_b   1.000
_cell.length_c   1.000
_cell.angle_alpha   90.00
_cell.angle_beta   90.00
_cell.angle_gamma   90.00
#
_symmetry.space_group_name_H-M   'P 1'
#
loop_
_entity.id
_entity.type
_entity.pdbx_description
1 polymer ?
#
loop_
_entity_poly.entity_id
_entity_poly.type
_entity_poly.pdbx_seq_one_letter_code
_entity_poly.pdbx_strand_id
1 'polypeptide(L)'
;MRVLPQAVNAAIFVLVLALCSTSSAIVFNEIARFDVNFAFASDLDPEDEIFDDNPKYIGTNPLGVAWNGSKLYLAGHDNFGSSLLPIGLIEVLNPTRTGVHTFDTSDFSDKFGDIFQPLGRGYTGLALSGDRLAASYDNGSATANGIQLFDTATNSLVWDLSAAGTTGRGGSG
;
A
#
# COMPACT_ATOMS: atom_id res chain seq x y z
N MET A 1 -9.77 54.99 -54.83
CA MET A 1 -10.27 54.53 -53.51
C MET A 1 -10.05 53.02 -53.44
N ARG A 2 -9.09 52.58 -52.64
CA ARG A 2 -8.61 51.19 -52.58
C ARG A 2 -9.22 50.59 -51.32
N VAL A 3 -10.18 49.68 -51.46
CA VAL A 3 -10.89 49.04 -50.34
C VAL A 3 -10.52 47.56 -50.34
N LEU A 4 -9.69 47.17 -49.37
CA LEU A 4 -9.45 45.82 -48.86
C LEU A 4 -9.07 46.00 -47.38
N PRO A 5 -9.27 45.05 -46.43
CA PRO A 5 -9.95 43.75 -46.49
C PRO A 5 -10.72 43.42 -45.18
N GLN A 6 -12.05 43.59 -45.11
CA GLN A 6 -12.81 43.20 -43.89
C GLN A 6 -13.14 41.70 -43.81
N ALA A 7 -13.12 40.99 -44.93
CA ALA A 7 -13.56 39.59 -44.99
C ALA A 7 -12.55 38.56 -44.43
N VAL A 8 -11.26 38.90 -44.36
CA VAL A 8 -10.21 37.96 -43.92
C VAL A 8 -10.18 37.78 -42.40
N ASN A 9 -10.53 38.83 -41.64
CA ASN A 9 -10.45 38.80 -40.18
C ASN A 9 -11.56 37.96 -39.52
N ALA A 10 -12.74 37.86 -40.13
CA ALA A 10 -13.85 37.07 -39.58
C ALA A 10 -13.62 35.55 -39.71
N ALA A 11 -12.95 35.09 -40.78
CA ALA A 11 -12.68 33.67 -41.00
C ALA A 11 -11.63 33.10 -40.03
N ILE A 12 -10.66 33.92 -39.61
CA ILE A 12 -9.61 33.51 -38.67
C ILE A 12 -10.18 33.33 -37.25
N PHE A 13 -11.15 34.17 -36.85
CA PHE A 13 -11.73 34.10 -35.50
C PHE A 13 -12.58 32.83 -35.29
N VAL A 14 -13.28 32.35 -36.32
CA VAL A 14 -14.08 31.11 -36.26
C VAL A 14 -13.19 29.86 -36.19
N LEU A 15 -12.01 29.88 -36.83
CA LEU A 15 -11.07 28.75 -36.80
C LEU A 15 -10.40 28.58 -35.43
N VAL A 16 -10.15 29.68 -34.69
CA VAL A 16 -9.54 29.64 -33.35
C VAL A 16 -10.51 29.08 -32.30
N LEU A 17 -11.83 29.31 -32.43
CA LEU A 17 -12.85 28.79 -31.52
C LEU A 17 -13.12 27.28 -31.72
N ALA A 18 -12.85 26.73 -32.91
CA ALA A 18 -13.01 25.29 -33.19
C ALA A 18 -11.81 24.43 -32.69
N LEU A 19 -10.73 25.07 -32.23
CA LEU A 19 -9.53 24.41 -31.70
C LEU A 19 -9.49 24.33 -30.17
N CYS A 20 -10.54 24.77 -29.47
CA CYS A 20 -10.76 24.41 -28.08
C CYS A 20 -11.10 22.91 -28.01
N SER A 21 -10.06 22.08 -28.09
CA SER A 21 -10.11 20.65 -27.82
C SER A 21 -10.82 20.45 -26.49
N THR A 22 -11.92 19.71 -26.50
CA THR A 22 -12.52 19.16 -25.28
C THR A 22 -11.43 18.35 -24.58
N SER A 23 -10.82 18.91 -23.55
CA SER A 23 -10.00 18.12 -22.64
C SER A 23 -10.96 17.10 -22.02
N SER A 24 -10.90 15.85 -22.48
CA SER A 24 -11.66 14.76 -21.87
C SER A 24 -11.38 14.79 -20.37
N ALA A 25 -12.43 14.92 -19.57
CA ALA A 25 -12.29 14.83 -18.13
C ALA A 25 -11.67 13.47 -17.80
N ILE A 26 -10.68 13.46 -16.92
CA ILE A 26 -10.18 12.21 -16.34
C ILE A 26 -11.32 11.66 -15.50
N VAL A 27 -11.91 10.55 -15.95
CA VAL A 27 -12.91 9.84 -15.19
C VAL A 27 -12.19 8.86 -14.28
N PHE A 28 -12.24 9.11 -12.98
CA PHE A 28 -11.81 8.14 -11.98
C PHE A 28 -12.96 7.17 -11.74
N ASN A 29 -12.76 5.90 -12.12
CA ASN A 29 -13.66 4.83 -11.76
C ASN A 29 -13.11 4.17 -10.49
N GLU A 30 -13.88 4.20 -9.40
CA GLU A 30 -13.56 3.40 -8.21
C GLU A 30 -13.66 1.92 -8.59
N ILE A 31 -12.54 1.20 -8.56
CA ILE A 31 -12.50 -0.23 -8.90
C ILE A 31 -12.86 -1.08 -7.68
N ALA A 32 -12.42 -0.64 -6.49
CA ALA A 32 -12.75 -1.27 -5.22
C ALA A 32 -12.48 -0.32 -4.05
N ARG A 33 -13.13 -0.60 -2.91
CA ARG A 33 -12.95 0.10 -1.64
C ARG A 33 -12.84 -0.93 -0.52
N PHE A 34 -11.77 -0.80 0.27
CA PHE A 34 -11.40 -1.74 1.31
C PHE A 34 -11.44 -1.02 2.66
N ASP A 35 -12.35 -1.43 3.56
CA ASP A 35 -12.30 -0.99 4.95
C ASP A 35 -11.36 -1.92 5.73
N VAL A 36 -10.15 -1.45 5.97
CA VAL A 36 -9.09 -2.21 6.62
C VAL A 36 -9.02 -2.01 8.13
N ASN A 37 -10.02 -1.36 8.76
CA ASN A 37 -10.04 -1.10 10.20
C ASN A 37 -9.83 -2.36 11.05
N PHE A 38 -10.30 -3.51 10.57
CA PHE A 38 -10.10 -4.79 11.22
C PHE A 38 -8.62 -5.22 11.29
N ALA A 39 -7.82 -4.87 10.27
CA ALA A 39 -6.42 -5.31 10.16
C ALA A 39 -5.48 -4.64 11.17
N PHE A 40 -5.93 -3.56 11.81
CA PHE A 40 -5.19 -2.79 12.81
C PHE A 40 -5.99 -2.49 14.08
N ALA A 41 -7.14 -3.14 14.25
CA ALA A 41 -7.84 -3.13 15.52
C ALA A 41 -6.93 -3.77 16.58
N SER A 42 -6.64 -3.03 17.66
CA SER A 42 -6.14 -3.62 18.88
C SER A 42 -7.24 -4.49 19.48
N ASP A 43 -6.83 -5.63 20.03
CA ASP A 43 -7.70 -6.60 20.69
C ASP A 43 -8.67 -7.39 19.78
N LEU A 44 -8.26 -8.63 19.49
CA LEU A 44 -9.12 -9.65 18.88
C LEU A 44 -9.24 -10.90 19.77
N ASP A 45 -8.84 -10.79 21.04
CA ASP A 45 -9.06 -11.83 22.04
C ASP A 45 -10.21 -11.37 22.95
N PRO A 46 -11.45 -11.83 22.71
CA PRO A 46 -12.60 -11.40 23.51
C PRO A 46 -12.52 -11.82 24.98
N GLU A 47 -11.53 -12.64 25.36
CA GLU A 47 -11.28 -13.10 26.72
C GLU A 47 -10.10 -12.39 27.41
N ASP A 48 -9.40 -11.47 26.72
CA ASP A 48 -8.29 -10.71 27.32
C ASP A 48 -8.85 -9.53 28.15
N GLU A 49 -8.84 -9.67 29.48
CA GLU A 49 -9.24 -8.60 30.41
C GLU A 49 -8.16 -7.51 30.57
N ILE A 50 -6.97 -7.72 29.99
CA ILE A 50 -5.88 -6.75 29.97
C ILE A 50 -5.85 -6.14 28.57
N PHE A 51 -6.03 -4.81 28.47
CA PHE A 51 -5.86 -4.10 27.20
C PHE A 51 -4.39 -4.11 26.78
N ASP A 52 -3.92 -5.22 26.27
CA ASP A 52 -2.66 -5.31 25.58
C ASP A 52 -2.97 -4.93 24.12
N ASP A 53 -2.62 -3.67 23.74
CA ASP A 53 -2.77 -3.09 22.40
C ASP A 53 -1.90 -3.83 21.36
N ASN A 54 -2.08 -5.14 21.26
CA ASN A 54 -1.27 -6.04 20.49
C ASN A 54 -1.87 -6.16 19.09
N PRO A 55 -1.20 -5.61 18.06
CA PRO A 55 -1.71 -5.72 16.70
C PRO A 55 -1.67 -7.16 16.22
N LYS A 56 -2.82 -7.70 15.81
CA LYS A 56 -2.89 -9.08 15.29
C LYS A 56 -2.08 -9.27 14.01
N TYR A 57 -2.13 -8.28 13.12
CA TYR A 57 -1.61 -8.37 11.76
C TYR A 57 -0.49 -7.36 11.49
N ILE A 58 -0.84 -6.20 10.94
CA ILE A 58 0.10 -5.28 10.29
C ILE A 58 0.58 -4.14 11.21
N GLY A 59 0.25 -4.19 12.50
CA GLY A 59 0.42 -3.06 13.40
C GLY A 59 -0.88 -2.29 13.59
N THR A 60 -0.73 -1.10 14.15
CA THR A 60 -1.84 -0.18 14.47
C THR A 60 -1.90 1.01 13.52
N ASN A 61 -0.96 1.08 12.57
CA ASN A 61 -0.94 2.08 11.50
C ASN A 61 -0.64 1.44 10.13
N PRO A 62 -1.63 1.38 9.22
CA PRO A 62 -1.41 0.87 7.86
C PRO A 62 -0.59 1.86 7.03
N LEU A 63 0.59 1.45 6.55
CA LEU A 63 1.48 2.28 5.72
C LEU A 63 1.86 1.66 4.37
N GLY A 64 1.63 0.36 4.18
CA GLY A 64 1.98 -0.34 2.94
C GLY A 64 0.75 -0.95 2.29
N VAL A 65 0.61 -0.71 0.98
CA VAL A 65 -0.37 -1.40 0.13
C VAL A 65 0.27 -1.78 -1.19
N ALA A 66 0.02 -3.00 -1.65
CA ALA A 66 0.37 -3.42 -3.01
C ALA A 66 -0.75 -4.22 -3.64
N TRP A 67 -1.12 -3.85 -4.87
CA TRP A 67 -2.20 -4.47 -5.63
C TRP A 67 -1.81 -4.61 -7.10
N ASN A 68 -2.11 -5.77 -7.70
CA ASN A 68 -1.86 -6.05 -9.12
C ASN A 68 -3.13 -6.39 -9.91
N GLY A 69 -4.32 -6.15 -9.34
CA GLY A 69 -5.60 -6.54 -9.93
C GLY A 69 -6.15 -7.88 -9.43
N SER A 70 -5.30 -8.79 -8.94
CA SER A 70 -5.72 -10.12 -8.45
C SER A 70 -5.32 -10.41 -7.01
N LYS A 71 -4.23 -9.82 -6.52
CA LYS A 71 -3.73 -9.94 -5.15
C LYS A 71 -3.60 -8.55 -4.53
N LEU A 72 -3.97 -8.44 -3.27
CA LEU A 72 -3.85 -7.23 -2.46
C LEU A 72 -3.13 -7.58 -1.16
N TYR A 73 -2.06 -6.87 -0.86
CA TYR A 73 -1.28 -7.03 0.36
C TYR A 73 -1.28 -5.75 1.16
N LEU A 74 -1.29 -5.91 2.49
CA LEU A 74 -1.28 -4.82 3.45
C LEU A 74 -0.08 -4.97 4.39
N ALA A 75 0.45 -3.83 4.80
CA ALA A 75 1.52 -3.74 5.78
C ALA A 75 1.41 -2.44 6.59
N GLY A 76 2.15 -2.38 7.67
CA GLY A 76 2.15 -1.23 8.55
C GLY A 76 3.21 -1.31 9.62
N HIS A 77 3.02 -0.46 10.63
CA HIS A 77 3.81 -0.46 11.83
C HIS A 77 2.92 -0.32 13.06
N ASP A 78 3.49 -0.61 14.21
CA ASP A 78 2.85 -0.35 15.48
C ASP A 78 3.29 0.99 16.05
N ASN A 79 2.31 1.78 16.46
CA ASN A 79 2.47 3.05 17.15
C ASN A 79 2.44 2.91 18.67
N PHE A 80 2.13 1.73 19.21
CA PHE A 80 2.14 1.48 20.63
C PHE A 80 3.50 0.93 21.05
N GLY A 81 4.16 1.62 21.98
CA GLY A 81 5.53 1.30 22.40
C GLY A 81 5.63 0.14 23.39
N SER A 82 4.50 -0.51 23.68
CA SER A 82 4.36 -1.56 24.67
C SER A 82 4.20 -2.95 24.06
N SER A 83 3.77 -3.08 22.80
CA SER A 83 3.64 -4.40 22.19
C SER A 83 5.02 -5.02 21.93
N LEU A 84 5.29 -6.15 22.58
CA LEU A 84 6.46 -6.98 22.30
C LEU A 84 6.17 -8.04 21.23
N LEU A 85 4.94 -8.08 20.71
CA LEU A 85 4.56 -9.08 19.72
C LEU A 85 5.04 -8.67 18.32
N PRO A 86 5.41 -9.65 17.48
CA PRO A 86 5.79 -9.35 16.10
C PRO A 86 4.56 -8.94 15.27
N ILE A 87 4.76 -8.00 14.36
CA ILE A 87 3.83 -7.73 13.25
C ILE A 87 4.37 -8.34 11.96
N GLY A 88 3.55 -8.29 10.93
CA GLY A 88 3.85 -8.91 9.65
C GLY A 88 3.05 -8.29 8.52
N LEU A 89 2.95 -9.06 7.46
CA LEU A 89 2.22 -8.77 6.24
C LEU A 89 0.98 -9.65 6.19
N ILE A 90 -0.07 -9.17 5.52
CA ILE A 90 -1.26 -9.98 5.22
C ILE A 90 -1.68 -9.83 3.77
N GLU A 91 -2.30 -10.88 3.24
CA GLU A 91 -3.02 -10.87 1.97
C GLU A 91 -4.52 -10.70 2.23
N VAL A 92 -5.18 -9.88 1.42
CA VAL A 92 -6.65 -9.86 1.33
C VAL A 92 -7.06 -10.94 0.34
N LEU A 93 -7.80 -11.95 0.81
CA LEU A 93 -8.09 -13.18 0.07
C LEU A 93 -9.14 -12.97 -1.04
N ASN A 94 -9.98 -11.94 -0.92
CA ASN A 94 -11.03 -11.63 -1.90
C ASN A 94 -10.89 -10.21 -2.47
N PRO A 95 -9.75 -9.84 -3.09
CA PRO A 95 -9.43 -8.46 -3.41
C PRO A 95 -10.14 -7.92 -4.67
N THR A 96 -10.94 -8.74 -5.35
CA THR A 96 -11.73 -8.33 -6.51
C THR A 96 -13.20 -8.09 -6.17
N ARG A 97 -13.59 -8.23 -4.91
CA ARG A 97 -14.97 -8.07 -4.47
C ARG A 97 -15.38 -6.60 -4.61
N THR A 98 -16.49 -6.34 -5.29
CA THR A 98 -16.97 -4.98 -5.60
C THR A 98 -18.00 -4.50 -4.57
N GLY A 99 -18.01 -3.21 -4.25
CA GLY A 99 -18.94 -2.58 -3.29
C GLY A 99 -18.28 -2.27 -1.95
N VAL A 100 -19.04 -1.68 -1.01
CA VAL A 100 -18.58 -1.47 0.37
C VAL A 100 -18.70 -2.79 1.12
N HIS A 101 -17.58 -3.36 1.54
CA HIS A 101 -17.53 -4.57 2.36
C HIS A 101 -16.85 -4.27 3.69
N THR A 102 -17.47 -4.72 4.76
CA THR A 102 -16.82 -4.83 6.07
C THR A 102 -16.07 -6.15 6.08
N PHE A 103 -14.75 -6.11 6.23
CA PHE A 103 -13.95 -7.32 6.33
C PHE A 103 -14.05 -7.96 7.71
N ASP A 104 -13.90 -9.27 7.74
CA ASP A 104 -13.68 -10.07 8.94
C ASP A 104 -12.39 -10.91 8.84
N THR A 105 -12.12 -11.73 9.84
CA THR A 105 -10.91 -12.58 9.88
C THR A 105 -10.77 -13.49 8.67
N SER A 106 -11.86 -13.93 8.06
CA SER A 106 -11.85 -14.85 6.93
C SER A 106 -11.48 -14.19 5.60
N ASP A 107 -11.49 -12.85 5.56
CA ASP A 107 -11.07 -12.09 4.38
C ASP A 107 -9.56 -11.88 4.30
N PHE A 108 -8.81 -12.31 5.32
CA PHE A 108 -7.36 -12.16 5.40
C PHE A 108 -6.65 -13.50 5.50
N SER A 109 -5.43 -13.56 4.94
CA SER A 109 -4.53 -14.69 5.18
C SER A 109 -4.05 -14.71 6.63
N ASP A 110 -3.41 -15.82 7.00
CA ASP A 110 -2.48 -15.80 8.12
C ASP A 110 -1.37 -14.77 7.86
N LYS A 111 -0.86 -14.21 8.95
CA LYS A 111 0.26 -13.27 8.93
C LYS A 111 1.54 -13.98 8.48
N PHE A 112 2.37 -13.27 7.74
CA PHE A 112 3.70 -13.75 7.33
C PHE A 112 4.74 -12.64 7.37
N GLY A 113 6.02 -13.02 7.25
CA GLY A 113 7.11 -12.04 7.30
C GLY A 113 7.21 -11.37 8.67
N ASP A 114 7.09 -12.15 9.74
CA ASP A 114 7.13 -11.61 11.10
C ASP A 114 8.42 -10.84 11.37
N ILE A 115 8.27 -9.64 11.93
CA ILE A 115 9.35 -8.74 12.31
C ILE A 115 9.15 -8.28 13.76
N PHE A 116 10.26 -8.06 14.45
CA PHE A 116 10.22 -7.29 15.69
C PHE A 116 9.93 -5.82 15.35
N GLN A 117 9.12 -5.16 16.17
CA GLN A 117 8.68 -3.79 15.92
C GLN A 117 9.15 -2.86 17.04
N PRO A 118 10.16 -2.02 16.78
CA PRO A 118 10.39 -0.86 17.64
C PRO A 118 9.19 0.10 17.57
N LEU A 119 8.99 0.88 18.62
CA LEU A 119 7.92 1.88 18.67
C LEU A 119 7.95 2.81 17.44
N GLY A 120 6.81 2.88 16.73
CA GLY A 120 6.65 3.74 15.55
C GLY A 120 7.47 3.26 14.35
N ARG A 121 7.76 1.96 14.27
CA ARG A 121 8.61 1.32 13.25
C ARG A 121 8.00 0.00 12.81
N GLY A 122 8.31 -0.41 11.58
CA GLY A 122 7.66 -1.56 10.95
C GLY A 122 7.82 -1.54 9.44
N TYR A 123 6.89 -2.18 8.74
CA TYR A 123 6.86 -2.16 7.28
C TYR A 123 6.39 -0.80 6.77
N THR A 124 7.18 -0.21 5.88
CA THR A 124 7.00 1.17 5.39
C THR A 124 6.59 1.24 3.92
N GLY A 125 6.61 0.12 3.21
CA GLY A 125 6.32 0.09 1.78
C GLY A 125 6.19 -1.32 1.25
N LEU A 126 5.34 -1.47 0.23
CA LEU A 126 5.14 -2.70 -0.51
C LEU A 126 5.19 -2.43 -2.01
N ALA A 127 5.73 -3.38 -2.77
CA ALA A 127 5.66 -3.40 -4.22
C ALA A 127 5.41 -4.82 -4.73
N LEU A 128 4.46 -4.97 -5.65
CA LEU A 128 4.05 -6.26 -6.18
C LEU A 128 4.38 -6.33 -7.68
N SER A 129 5.06 -7.40 -8.11
CA SER A 129 5.40 -7.63 -9.51
C SER A 129 5.43 -9.12 -9.81
N GLY A 130 4.49 -9.59 -10.63
CA GLY A 130 4.32 -11.03 -10.90
C GLY A 130 4.09 -11.80 -9.60
N ASP A 131 4.89 -12.85 -9.38
CA ASP A 131 4.80 -13.73 -8.22
C ASP A 131 5.69 -13.28 -7.04
N ARG A 132 6.00 -11.98 -6.98
CA ARG A 132 6.94 -11.41 -6.02
C ARG A 132 6.37 -10.19 -5.33
N LEU A 133 6.42 -10.20 -4.00
CA LEU A 133 6.10 -9.06 -3.14
C LEU A 133 7.40 -8.57 -2.50
N ALA A 134 7.83 -7.37 -2.85
CA ALA A 134 8.90 -6.69 -2.15
C ALA A 134 8.32 -5.87 -1.00
N ALA A 135 9.00 -5.86 0.15
CA ALA A 135 8.64 -5.09 1.32
C ALA A 135 9.86 -4.31 1.83
N SER A 136 9.64 -3.07 2.28
CA SER A 136 10.63 -2.29 3.02
C SER A 136 10.29 -2.28 4.50
N TYR A 137 11.30 -2.54 5.33
CA TYR A 137 11.20 -2.56 6.78
C TYR A 137 12.16 -1.53 7.38
N ASP A 138 11.63 -0.69 8.26
CA ASP A 138 12.42 0.25 9.05
C ASP A 138 12.38 -0.21 10.52
N ASN A 139 13.55 -0.44 11.11
CA ASN A 139 13.71 -0.73 12.54
C ASN A 139 14.44 0.39 13.30
N GLY A 140 14.62 1.56 12.67
CA GLY A 140 15.41 2.66 13.18
C GLY A 140 16.92 2.49 13.04
N SER A 141 17.40 1.46 12.32
CA SER A 141 18.82 1.20 12.13
C SER A 141 19.13 0.50 10.79
N ALA A 142 20.41 0.44 10.45
CA ALA A 142 20.91 -0.38 9.36
C ALA A 142 20.69 -1.87 9.64
N THR A 143 19.73 -2.49 8.95
CA THR A 143 19.39 -3.90 9.19
C THR A 143 19.40 -4.74 7.91
N ALA A 144 19.73 -6.02 8.07
CA ALA A 144 19.84 -6.99 6.99
C ALA A 144 18.46 -7.45 6.45
N ASN A 145 17.39 -7.15 7.15
CA ASN A 145 16.01 -7.38 6.69
C ASN A 145 15.32 -6.09 6.24
N GLY A 146 16.06 -5.00 5.98
CA GLY A 146 15.44 -3.69 5.63
C GLY A 146 14.74 -3.69 4.27
N ILE A 147 15.11 -4.61 3.39
CA ILE A 147 14.39 -4.93 2.16
C ILE A 147 14.24 -6.45 2.11
N GLN A 148 13.02 -6.90 1.87
CA GLN A 148 12.66 -8.32 1.81
C GLN A 148 11.87 -8.60 0.54
N LEU A 149 11.97 -9.82 0.05
CA LEU A 149 11.24 -10.32 -1.11
C LEU A 149 10.54 -11.62 -0.72
N PHE A 150 9.24 -11.68 -0.98
CA PHE A 150 8.39 -12.82 -0.68
C PHE A 150 7.84 -13.43 -1.96
N ASP A 151 7.66 -14.76 -1.95
CA ASP A 151 6.91 -15.50 -2.95
C ASP A 151 5.42 -15.35 -2.65
N THR A 152 4.62 -14.93 -3.63
CA THR A 152 3.19 -14.65 -3.39
C THR A 152 2.32 -15.90 -3.48
N ALA A 153 2.83 -17.03 -3.96
CA ALA A 153 2.07 -18.29 -3.97
C ALA A 153 2.10 -18.95 -2.59
N THR A 154 3.21 -18.81 -1.86
CA THR A 154 3.40 -19.41 -0.54
C THR A 154 3.51 -18.41 0.60
N ASN A 155 3.53 -17.11 0.30
CA ASN A 155 3.76 -16.02 1.26
C ASN A 155 5.03 -16.24 2.11
N SER A 156 6.07 -16.83 1.50
CA SER A 156 7.33 -17.17 2.17
C SER A 156 8.47 -16.26 1.74
N LEU A 157 9.41 -16.02 2.65
CA LEU A 157 10.60 -15.23 2.37
C LEU A 157 11.47 -15.94 1.32
N VAL A 158 11.78 -15.24 0.23
CA VAL A 158 12.67 -15.69 -0.85
C VAL A 158 14.07 -15.12 -0.65
N TRP A 159 14.15 -13.85 -0.26
CA TRP A 159 15.41 -13.12 -0.17
C TRP A 159 15.28 -11.89 0.73
N ASP A 160 16.38 -11.48 1.34
CA ASP A 160 16.55 -10.19 2.02
C ASP A 160 17.99 -9.67 1.86
N LEU A 161 18.28 -8.47 2.39
CA LEU A 161 19.62 -7.88 2.31
C LEU A 161 20.71 -8.71 3.02
N SER A 162 20.37 -9.61 3.94
CA SER A 162 21.34 -10.51 4.58
C SER A 162 21.99 -11.44 3.56
N ALA A 163 21.22 -11.87 2.56
CA ALA A 163 21.70 -12.68 1.45
C ALA A 163 22.55 -11.89 0.43
N ALA A 164 22.54 -10.55 0.48
CA ALA A 164 23.31 -9.69 -0.42
C ALA A 164 24.79 -9.50 0.02
N GLY A 165 25.16 -9.99 1.22
CA GLY A 165 26.49 -9.76 1.79
C GLY A 165 26.73 -8.32 2.26
N THR A 166 25.67 -7.48 2.30
CA THR A 166 25.72 -6.10 2.76
C THR A 166 24.80 -5.93 3.95
N THR A 167 25.32 -5.55 5.12
CA THR A 167 24.48 -4.99 6.19
C THR A 167 23.95 -3.64 5.70
N GLY A 168 22.63 -3.51 5.60
CA GLY A 168 21.95 -2.46 4.82
C GLY A 168 22.44 -1.04 5.08
N ARG A 169 22.59 -0.23 4.02
CA ARG A 169 22.86 1.21 4.13
C ARG A 169 21.53 1.95 4.35
N GLY A 170 20.92 1.76 5.51
CA GLY A 170 19.74 2.52 5.97
C GLY A 170 20.19 3.85 6.56
N GLY A 171 20.28 4.89 5.74
CA GLY A 171 20.58 6.25 6.18
C GLY A 171 19.29 7.04 6.41
N SER A 172 19.16 7.63 7.60
CA SER A 172 18.23 8.72 7.87
C SER A 172 18.48 9.88 6.90
N GLY A 173 17.51 10.13 6.02
CA GLY A 173 17.41 11.33 5.19
C GLY A 173 16.20 12.14 5.61
#